data_AF-A0A927ZI94-F1
#
_entry.id   AF-A0A927ZI94-F1
#
_cell.length_a   1.000
_cell.length_b   1.000
_cell.length_c   1.000
_cell.angle_alpha   90.00
_cell.angle_beta   90.00
_cell.angle_gamma   90.00
#
_symmetry.space_group_name_H-M   'P 1'
#
loop_
_entity.id
_entity.type
_entity.pdbx_description
1 polymer ?
#
loop_
_entity_poly.entity_id
_entity_poly.type
_entity_poly.pdbx_seq_one_letter_code
_entity_poly.pdbx_strand_id
1 'polypeptide(L)' 'MSKLLKELIGVKCIIDCEGAVVFTGKSEMECEVLDVDDEWVKITYKDKKDVTKTNIIRIESIDNIEIIN' A
#
# COMPACT_ATOMS: atom_id res chain seq x y z
N MET A 1 -6.86 14.79 -6.94
CA MET A 1 -7.84 13.78 -6.46
C MET A 1 -7.98 12.64 -7.45
N SER A 2 -7.19 11.58 -7.30
CA SER A 2 -7.41 10.35 -8.05
C SER A 2 -8.58 9.59 -7.40
N LYS A 3 -9.78 9.68 -7.98
CA LYS A 3 -11.00 8.99 -7.49
C LYS A 3 -10.76 7.49 -7.30
N LEU A 4 -9.96 6.90 -8.19
CA LEU A 4 -9.62 5.48 -8.21
C LEU A 4 -9.02 4.99 -6.89
N LEU A 5 -8.08 5.72 -6.29
CA LEU A 5 -7.41 5.28 -5.07
C LEU A 5 -8.32 5.38 -3.85
N LYS A 6 -9.19 6.41 -3.80
CA LYS A 6 -10.17 6.56 -2.71
C LYS A 6 -11.17 5.40 -2.67
N GLU A 7 -11.43 4.75 -3.80
CA GLU A 7 -12.28 3.55 -3.87
C GLU A 7 -11.59 2.29 -3.30
N LEU A 8 -10.27 2.32 -3.12
CA LEU A 8 -9.51 1.21 -2.53
C LEU A 8 -9.52 1.23 -1.00
N ILE A 9 -10.08 2.25 -0.34
CA ILE A 9 -10.12 2.32 1.13
C ILE A 9 -10.90 1.13 1.69
N GLY A 10 -10.26 0.37 2.58
CA GLY A 10 -10.78 -0.88 3.16
C GLY A 10 -10.59 -2.11 2.27
N VAL A 11 -9.90 -1.98 1.13
CA VAL A 11 -9.61 -3.09 0.21
C VAL A 11 -8.20 -3.60 0.45
N LYS A 12 -8.05 -4.93 0.40
CA LYS A 12 -6.76 -5.60 0.41
C LYS A 12 -6.17 -5.60 -1.00
N CYS A 13 -4.95 -5.11 -1.13
CA CYS A 13 -4.24 -5.02 -2.39
C CYS A 13 -2.76 -5.34 -2.20
N ILE A 14 -2.12 -5.70 -3.30
CA ILE A 14 -0.67 -5.79 -3.41
C ILE A 14 -0.20 -4.49 -4.03
N ILE A 15 0.68 -3.79 -3.34
CA ILE A 15 1.30 -2.57 -3.85
C ILE A 15 2.74 -2.89 -4.24
N ASP A 16 3.10 -2.52 -5.46
CA ASP A 16 4.48 -2.49 -5.93
C ASP A 16 4.99 -1.04 -5.85
N CYS A 17 6.05 -0.85 -5.06
CA CYS A 17 6.71 0.45 -4.96
C CYS A 17 8.20 0.26 -4.69
N GLU A 18 9.05 1.11 -5.30
CA GLU A 18 10.51 1.07 -5.07
C GLU A 18 10.87 1.11 -3.57
N GLY A 19 10.07 1.78 -2.74
CA GLY A 19 10.25 1.84 -1.30
C GLY A 19 9.94 0.53 -0.56
N ALA A 20 9.05 -0.33 -1.08
CA ALA A 20 8.64 -1.57 -0.40
C ALA A 20 9.78 -2.57 -0.26
N VAL A 21 10.74 -2.57 -1.18
CA VAL A 21 11.95 -3.41 -1.11
C VAL A 21 12.70 -3.19 0.21
N VAL A 22 12.76 -1.94 0.68
CA VAL A 22 13.43 -1.58 1.94
C VAL A 22 12.71 -2.17 3.16
N PHE A 23 11.38 -2.31 3.11
CA PHE A 23 10.56 -2.74 4.24
C PHE A 23 10.27 -4.24 4.24
N THR A 24 10.14 -4.87 3.08
CA THR A 24 9.65 -6.25 2.94
C THR A 24 10.66 -7.19 2.28
N GLY A 25 11.73 -6.65 1.68
CA GLY A 25 12.71 -7.39 0.87
C GLY A 25 12.16 -7.86 -0.48
N LYS A 26 10.96 -7.42 -0.85
CA LYS A 26 10.31 -7.64 -2.16
C LYS A 26 9.75 -6.31 -2.65
N SER A 27 9.67 -6.14 -3.96
CA SER A 27 9.06 -4.94 -4.56
C SER A 27 7.55 -4.88 -4.30
N GLU A 28 6.93 -6.07 -4.18
CA GLU A 28 5.51 -6.26 -3.95
C GLU A 28 5.22 -6.51 -2.47
N MET A 29 4.20 -5.84 -1.92
CA MET A 29 3.73 -6.09 -0.57
C MET A 29 2.21 -6.13 -0.46
N GLU A 30 1.70 -7.18 0.18
CA GLU A 30 0.28 -7.28 0.54
C GLU A 30 -0.04 -6.30 1.67
N CYS A 31 -1.03 -5.46 1.45
CA CYS A 31 -1.46 -4.45 2.39
C CYS A 31 -2.96 -4.16 2.25
N GLU A 32 -3.48 -3.41 3.20
CA GLU A 32 -4.84 -2.89 3.20
C GLU A 32 -4.77 -1.36 3.22
N VAL A 33 -5.49 -0.72 2.31
CA VAL A 33 -5.56 0.74 2.25
C VAL A 33 -6.48 1.24 3.34
N LEU A 34 -5.95 2.05 4.25
CA LEU A 34 -6.71 2.64 5.34
C LEU A 34 -7.24 4.02 4.99
N ASP A 35 -6.48 4.80 4.23
CA ASP A 35 -6.84 6.18 3.89
C ASP A 35 -6.05 6.67 2.69
N VAL A 36 -6.63 7.56 1.89
CA VAL A 36 -6.01 8.12 0.70
C VAL A 36 -6.23 9.62 0.64
N ASP A 37 -5.12 10.35 0.58
CA ASP A 37 -5.08 11.79 0.37
C ASP A 37 -4.66 12.12 -1.09
N ASP A 38 -4.32 13.37 -1.40
CA ASP A 38 -3.94 13.77 -2.77
C ASP A 38 -2.51 13.33 -3.15
N GLU A 39 -1.60 13.23 -2.18
CA GLU A 39 -0.20 12.84 -2.42
C GLU A 39 0.23 11.56 -1.69
N TRP A 40 -0.59 11.09 -0.74
CA TRP A 40 -0.21 10.02 0.18
C TRP A 40 -1.30 8.97 0.27
N VAL A 41 -0.87 7.73 0.48
CA VAL A 41 -1.76 6.62 0.85
C VAL A 41 -1.26 5.99 2.15
N LYS A 42 -2.19 5.87 3.09
CA LYS A 42 -1.99 5.17 4.35
C LYS A 42 -2.39 3.72 4.15
N ILE A 43 -1.46 2.82 4.43
CA ILE A 43 -1.64 1.40 4.30
C ILE A 43 -1.24 0.69 5.58
N THR A 44 -1.84 -0.47 5.80
CA THR A 44 -1.39 -1.39 6.82
C THR A 44 -0.98 -2.70 6.20
N TYR A 45 0.12 -3.26 6.68
CA TYR A 45 0.66 -4.52 6.19
C TYR A 45 1.10 -5.37 7.37
N LYS A 46 1.13 -6.68 7.18
CA LYS A 46 1.68 -7.61 8.15
C LYS A 46 3.12 -7.95 7.78
N ASP A 47 4.01 -7.77 8.74
CA ASP A 47 5.40 -8.21 8.60
C ASP A 47 5.48 -9.75 8.70
N LYS A 48 6.64 -10.35 8.36
CA LYS A 48 6.88 -11.81 8.49
C LYS A 48 6.71 -12.36 9.91
N LYS A 49 6.64 -11.48 10.91
CA LYS A 49 6.40 -11.80 12.33
C LYS A 49 4.92 -11.65 12.75
N ASP A 50 3.99 -11.55 11.79
CA ASP A 50 2.56 -11.26 12.02
C ASP A 50 2.28 -9.95 12.76
N VAL A 51 3.29 -9.08 12.86
CA VAL A 51 3.14 -7.75 13.44
C VAL A 51 2.50 -6.85 12.40
N THR A 52 1.34 -6.31 12.74
CA THR A 52 0.66 -5.31 11.91
C THR A 52 1.40 -3.98 12.04
N LYS A 53 1.85 -3.44 10.92
CA LYS A 53 2.49 -2.14 10.82
C LYS A 53 1.65 -1.23 9.93
N THR A 54 1.73 0.06 10.18
CA THR A 54 1.08 1.09 9.37
C THR A 54 2.16 1.95 8.74
N ASN A 55 2.10 2.11 7.43
CA ASN A 55 3.01 2.97 6.68
C ASN A 55 2.21 3.98 5.86
N ILE A 56 2.84 5.13 5.61
CA ILE A 56 2.30 6.16 4.73
C ILE A 56 3.30 6.29 3.59
N ILE A 57 2.86 5.98 2.38
CA ILE A 57 3.68 6.02 1.18
C ILE A 57 3.15 7.08 0.23
N ARG A 58 4.04 7.68 -0.56
CA ARG A 58 3.62 8.64 -1.57
C ARG A 58 3.01 7.91 -2.76
N ILE A 59 1.96 8.49 -3.31
CA ILE A 59 1.30 7.98 -4.51
C ILE A 59 2.26 7.97 -5.70
N GLU A 60 3.15 8.97 -5.81
CA GLU A 60 4.17 9.04 -6.87
C GLU A 60 5.16 7.87 -6.85
N SER A 61 5.33 7.20 -5.71
CA SER A 61 6.26 6.09 -5.54
C SER A 61 5.64 4.74 -5.84
N ILE A 62 4.34 4.69 -6.17
CA ILE A 62 3.62 3.46 -6.45
C ILE A 62 3.65 3.20 -7.95
N ASP A 63 4.28 2.09 -8.33
CA ASP A 63 4.37 1.66 -9.72
C ASP A 63 3.10 0.91 -10.13
N ASN A 64 2.62 -0.01 -9.29
CA ASN A 64 1.44 -0.82 -9.55
C ASN A 64 0.64 -1.11 -8.28
N ILE A 65 -0.67 -1.31 -8.46
CA ILE A 65 -1.59 -1.78 -7.42
C ILE A 65 -2.41 -2.93 -8.00
N GLU A 66 -2.32 -4.10 -7.39
CA GLU A 66 -3.11 -5.28 -7.73
C GLU A 66 -4.16 -5.54 -6.64
N ILE A 67 -5.42 -5.67 -7.03
CA ILE A 67 -6.53 -5.90 -6.09
C ILE A 67 -6.72 -7.41 -5.92
N ILE A 68 -6.68 -7.89 -4.68
CA ILE A 68 -6.94 -9.29 -4.37
C ILE A 68 -8.44 -9.45 -4.13
N ASN A 69 -9.11 -10.25 -4.96
CA ASN A 69 -10.57 -10.46 -4.91
C ASN A 69 -10.94 -11.93 -4.68
#